data_AF-A0A949DJ64-F1
#
_entry.id   AF-A0A949DJ64-F1
#
_cell.length_a   1.000
_cell.length_b   1.000
_cell.length_c   1.000
_cell.angle_alpha   90.00
_cell.angle_beta   90.00
_cell.angle_gamma   90.00
#
_symmetry.space_group_name_H-M   'P 1'
#
loop_
_entity.id
_entity.type
_entity.pdbx_description
1 polymer ?
#
loop_
_entity_poly.entity_id
_entity_poly.type
_entity_poly.pdbx_seq_one_letter_code
_entity_poly.pdbx_strand_id
1 'polypeptide(L)' 'MLEDMNEKCAVVGIYGHQEASKLAYFSLHSLQHRGQEAAGISSSDGKKLHTIKNRGLVMRVFNERKLAT' A
#
# COMPACT_ATOMS: atom_id res chain seq x y z
N MET A 1 20.89 -25.17 4.30
CA MET A 1 20.31 -24.07 3.51
C MET A 1 19.12 -23.57 4.28
N LEU A 2 19.20 -22.36 4.84
CA LEU A 2 17.99 -21.66 5.28
C LEU A 2 17.21 -21.34 4.01
N GLU A 3 15.98 -21.84 3.93
CA GLU A 3 15.05 -21.48 2.85
C GLU A 3 15.01 -19.96 2.72
N ASP A 4 15.05 -19.45 1.49
CA ASP A 4 14.92 -18.02 1.20
C ASP A 4 13.66 -17.50 1.89
N MET A 5 13.82 -16.84 3.05
CA MET A 5 12.74 -16.06 3.63
C MET A 5 12.32 -15.07 2.55
N ASN A 6 11.06 -15.15 2.13
CA ASN A 6 10.49 -14.33 1.08
C ASN A 6 10.30 -12.89 1.60
N GLU A 7 11.39 -12.24 2.06
CA GLU A 7 11.48 -10.90 2.67
C GLU A 7 11.24 -9.76 1.65
N LYS A 8 10.60 -10.09 0.53
CA LYS A 8 10.33 -9.21 -0.59
C LYS A 8 8.99 -8.46 -0.43
N CYS A 9 8.51 -8.31 0.80
CA CYS A 9 7.27 -7.60 1.10
C CYS A 9 7.56 -6.40 2.01
N ALA A 10 6.74 -5.37 1.88
CA ALA A 10 6.77 -4.19 2.74
C ALA A 10 5.37 -3.97 3.32
N VAL A 11 5.33 -3.52 4.57
CA VAL A 11 4.10 -3.14 5.28
C VAL A 11 4.30 -1.74 5.84
N VAL A 12 3.28 -0.90 5.71
CA VAL A 12 3.26 0.48 6.22
C VAL A 12 1.93 0.73 6.91
N GLY A 13 1.93 1.59 7.92
CA GLY A 13 0.72 2.01 8.63
C GLY A 13 0.77 3.50 8.92
N ILE A 14 -0.34 4.19 8.66
CA ILE A 14 -0.52 5.61 8.94
C ILE A 14 -1.79 5.75 9.76
N TYR A 15 -1.72 6.51 10.86
CA TYR A 15 -2.84 6.71 11.78
C TYR A 15 -2.99 8.18 12.14
N GLY A 16 -4.24 8.64 12.35
CA GLY A 16 -4.53 9.99 12.81
C GLY A 16 -4.25 11.10 11.79
N HIS A 17 -4.24 10.79 10.50
CA HIS A 17 -3.98 11.77 9.44
C HIS A 17 -5.07 11.74 8.35
N GLN A 18 -5.54 12.90 7.91
CA GLN A 18 -6.60 13.02 6.91
C GLN A 18 -6.19 12.44 5.54
N GLU A 19 -4.91 12.55 5.18
CA GLU A 19 -4.35 11.96 3.94
C GLU A 19 -3.66 10.59 4.18
N ALA A 20 -4.12 9.79 5.16
CA ALA A 20 -3.47 8.52 5.51
C ALA A 20 -3.28 7.56 4.32
N SER A 21 -4.28 7.44 3.44
CA SER A 21 -4.22 6.61 2.23
C SER A 21 -3.11 7.05 1.26
N LYS A 22 -2.94 8.36 1.08
CA LYS A 22 -1.95 8.96 0.19
C LYS A 22 -0.54 8.87 0.77
N LEU A 23 -0.39 9.07 2.08
CA LEU A 23 0.88 8.84 2.77
C LEU A 23 1.30 7.38 2.67
N ALA A 24 0.37 6.44 2.88
CA ALA A 24 0.63 5.01 2.70
C ALA A 24 1.07 4.68 1.27
N TYR A 25 0.46 5.29 0.26
CA TYR A 25 0.90 5.18 -1.14
C TYR A 25 2.35 5.61 -1.32
N PHE A 26 2.75 6.79 -0.82
CA PHE A 26 4.13 7.26 -0.95
C PHE A 26 5.12 6.36 -0.20
N SER A 27 4.76 5.90 1.00
CA SER A 27 5.60 4.96 1.75
C SER A 27 5.78 3.64 1.01
N LEU A 28 4.71 3.06 0.46
CA LEU A 28 4.79 1.84 -0.35
C LEU A 28 5.60 2.06 -1.63
N HIS A 29 5.47 3.23 -2.27
CA HIS A 29 6.25 3.59 -3.44
C HIS A 29 7.76 3.62 -3.12
N SER A 30 8.16 4.25 -2.02
CA SER A 30 9.56 4.24 -1.55
C SER A 30 10.08 2.83 -1.26
N LEU A 31 9.20 1.93 -0.82
CA LEU A 31 9.52 0.53 -0.51
C LEU A 31 9.31 -0.44 -1.66
N GLN A 32 9.01 0.04 -2.88
CA GLN A 32 8.72 -0.80 -4.05
C GLN A 32 9.86 -1.77 -4.42
N HIS A 33 11.09 -1.44 -4.06
CA HIS A 33 12.25 -2.29 -4.27
C HIS A 33 12.18 -3.61 -3.47
N ARG A 34 11.36 -3.68 -2.41
CA ARG A 34 11.15 -4.92 -1.66
C ARG A 34 10.30 -5.90 -2.48
N GLY A 35 9.23 -5.46 -3.14
CA GLY A 35 8.35 -6.34 -3.91
C GLY A 35 7.60 -5.61 -5.00
N GLN A 36 7.42 -6.27 -6.16
CA GLN A 36 6.87 -5.66 -7.38
C GLN A 36 5.65 -6.40 -7.96
N GLU A 37 5.24 -7.49 -7.32
CA GLU A 37 4.22 -8.41 -7.83
C GLU A 37 2.79 -7.90 -7.58
N ALA A 38 2.57 -7.20 -6.47
CA ALA A 38 1.27 -6.65 -6.07
C ALA A 38 1.43 -5.52 -5.06
N ALA A 39 0.39 -4.70 -4.94
CA ALA A 39 0.27 -3.71 -3.88
C ALA A 39 -1.19 -3.60 -3.39
N GLY A 40 -1.35 -3.17 -2.14
CA GLY A 40 -2.66 -2.99 -1.52
C GLY A 40 -2.64 -1.94 -0.41
N ILE A 41 -3.71 -1.16 -0.32
CA ILE A 41 -3.97 -0.20 0.76
C ILE A 41 -5.40 -0.43 1.23
N SER A 42 -5.56 -0.57 2.55
CA SER A 42 -6.84 -0.49 3.24
C SER A 42 -6.84 0.76 4.11
N SER A 43 -7.80 1.65 3.90
CA SER A 43 -8.00 2.91 4.64
C SER A 43 -9.38 2.92 5.30
N SER A 44 -9.58 3.81 6.28
CA SER A 44 -10.84 3.96 7.00
C SER A 44 -11.24 5.42 7.05
N ASP A 45 -12.50 5.71 6.74
CA ASP A 45 -13.14 7.02 6.97
C ASP A 45 -13.76 7.13 8.38
N GLY A 46 -13.50 6.14 9.24
CA GLY A 46 -14.10 6.01 10.57
C GLY A 46 -15.47 5.35 10.59
N LYS A 47 -16.10 5.12 9.43
CA LYS A 47 -17.39 4.41 9.29
C LYS A 47 -17.24 3.13 8.49
N LYS A 48 -16.38 3.13 7.48
CA LYS A 48 -16.17 2.03 6.54
C LYS A 48 -14.69 1.86 6.23
N LEU A 49 -14.32 0.63 5.91
CA LEU A 49 -13.02 0.30 5.35
C LEU A 49 -13.10 0.32 3.83
N HIS A 50 -12.17 1.05 3.22
CA HIS A 50 -11.97 1.12 1.77
C HIS A 50 -10.71 0.34 1.43
N THR A 51 -10.81 -0.66 0.56
CA THR A 51 -9.66 -1.50 0.20
C THR A 51 -9.44 -1.48 -1.29
N ILE A 52 -8.23 -1.12 -1.71
CA ILE A 52 -7.76 -1.20 -3.09
C ILE A 52 -6.53 -2.09 -3.10
N LYS A 53 -6.59 -3.15 -3.89
CA LYS A 53 -5.46 -4.06 -4.12
C LYS A 53 -5.48 -4.58 -5.54
N ASN A 54 -4.30 -4.71 -6.14
CA ASN A 54 -4.15 -5.37 -7.43
C ASN A 54 -2.70 -5.86 -7.62
N ARG A 55 -2.48 -6.67 -8.64
CA ARG A 55 -1.14 -7.05 -9.11
C ARG A 55 -0.43 -5.87 -9.76
N GLY A 56 0.89 -5.89 -9.71
CA GLY A 56 1.79 -4.91 -10.30
C GLY A 56 2.27 -3.83 -9.34
N LEU A 57 3.02 -2.89 -9.91
CA LEU A 57 3.66 -1.77 -9.21
C LEU A 57 2.62 -0.86 -8.54
N VAL A 58 3.01 -0.24 -7.43
CA VAL A 58 2.24 0.74 -6.64
C VAL A 58 1.63 1.81 -7.55
N MET A 59 2.40 2.41 -8.47
CA MET A 59 1.91 3.43 -9.42
C MET A 59 0.85 2.92 -10.41
N ARG A 60 0.78 1.61 -10.66
CA ARG A 60 -0.25 1.01 -11.53
C ARG A 60 -1.51 0.67 -10.75
N VAL A 61 -1.36 0.30 -9.48
CA VAL A 61 -2.50 -0.08 -8.63
C VAL A 61 -3.31 1.17 -8.22
N PHE A 62 -2.62 2.25 -7.84
CA PHE A 62 -3.23 3.44 -7.26
C PHE A 62 -3.20 4.66 -8.20
N ASN A 63 -4.18 5.54 -8.05
CA ASN A 63 -4.23 6.87 -8.63
C ASN A 63 -5.01 7.78 -7.68
N GLU A 64 -5.02 9.09 -7.93
CA GLU A 64 -5.66 10.07 -7.05
C GLU A 64 -7.13 9.75 -6.75
N ARG A 65 -7.89 9.35 -7.78
CA ARG A 65 -9.31 8.99 -7.61
C ARG A 65 -9.51 7.79 -6.70
N LYS A 66 -8.64 6.78 -6.80
CA LYS A 66 -8.70 5.59 -5.93
C LYS A 66 -8.29 5.91 -4.49
N LEU A 67 -7.37 6.85 -4.27
CA LEU A 67 -6.88 7.19 -2.94
C LEU A 67 -7.79 8.16 -2.16
N ALA A 68 -8.82 8.72 -2.80
CA ALA A 68 -9.83 9.58 -2.19
C ALA A 68 -10.84 8.74 -1.36
N THR A 69 -10.38 8.23 -0.22
CA THR A 69 -11.08 7.31 0.70
C THR A 69 -11.06 7.83 2.11
#